data_AF-A0A202DFN1-F1
#
_entry.id   AF-A0A202DFN1-F1
#
_cell.length_a   1.000
_cell.length_b   1.000
_cell.length_c   1.000
_cell.angle_alpha   90.00
_cell.angle_beta   90.00
_cell.angle_gamma   90.00
#
_symmetry.space_group_name_H-M   'P 1'
#
loop_
_entity.id
_entity.type
_entity.pdbx_description
1 polymer ?
#
loop_
_entity_poly.entity_id
_entity_poly.type
_entity_poly.pdbx_seq_one_letter_code
_entity_poly.pdbx_strand_id
1 'polypeptide(L)'
;MKNIEYKKMFSARGIVIAIFIMIASACIAEKPNQLPSGPKGPGRFGAYYTTLKYDEAWDKPWRIGPDADVIVRFDNAAHKFVFWRGTSYIPCWVTDTDIWYTNEFVERRGSHSPNTEGCVEPMSDKQCRFSHVRIIENTDARVVVHWRYAPVDVHYNHPFIHPETGWSDWVDEYYTIYPDSIGVRKITAHTTRPDMFMEWHEAIVINQPGTRPEDNIELGAVSVANMKGKSRTYVWNENGSPLFDDPIDANIMKINLKAKHKPFAIIPPTSQKDIQVVRPYKGHGIGSFFNFWDHWPVAQEASDGRKATSANRPSHSSVAQFGKIEGGWEYYGKGEDWLSKVLLHGMTDKPVEDLIPLAKSWVNAPILEIEGKTYSSNGFEPAERAYQITNTTNKEGKKLELRILADEEHPIVNPAFVINNWGHSNAALKLDGKKVKQGNTFRLGHRQTLEGTDLIVWIRTESTKPVQLVLQ
;
A
#
# COMPACT_ATOMS: atom_id res chain seq x y z
N MET A 1 -36.45 -16.73 -93.78
CA MET A 1 -37.59 -16.00 -94.37
C MET A 1 -37.75 -14.66 -93.66
N LYS A 2 -37.68 -13.57 -94.43
CA LYS A 2 -38.14 -12.19 -94.19
C LYS A 2 -37.62 -11.40 -92.96
N ASN A 3 -36.74 -10.44 -93.26
CA ASN A 3 -36.67 -9.12 -92.65
C ASN A 3 -37.99 -8.36 -92.82
N ILE A 4 -38.45 -7.64 -91.79
CA ILE A 4 -39.16 -6.35 -91.88
C ILE A 4 -38.77 -5.49 -90.66
N GLU A 5 -38.33 -4.26 -90.93
CA GLU A 5 -37.99 -3.15 -90.02
C GLU A 5 -39.23 -2.50 -89.34
N TYR A 6 -39.06 -1.75 -88.25
CA TYR A 6 -39.18 -0.26 -88.22
C TYR A 6 -39.15 0.34 -86.79
N LYS A 7 -38.10 1.14 -86.54
CA LYS A 7 -38.01 2.50 -85.95
C LYS A 7 -38.62 2.92 -84.59
N LYS A 8 -37.83 3.83 -83.97
CA LYS A 8 -38.06 4.88 -82.94
C LYS A 8 -37.99 4.40 -81.48
N MET A 9 -37.40 5.12 -80.52
CA MET A 9 -36.89 6.49 -80.43
C MET A 9 -35.97 6.59 -79.21
N PHE A 10 -34.91 7.40 -79.30
CA PHE A 10 -34.09 7.82 -78.16
C PHE A 10 -34.92 8.61 -77.13
N SER A 11 -34.74 8.32 -75.84
CA SER A 11 -34.73 9.39 -74.82
C SER A 11 -33.79 8.99 -73.68
N ALA A 12 -32.79 9.83 -73.47
CA ALA A 12 -31.74 9.70 -72.47
C ALA A 12 -32.30 9.73 -71.04
N ARG A 13 -31.82 8.81 -70.18
CA ARG A 13 -31.73 9.04 -68.73
C ARG A 13 -30.41 8.46 -68.23
N GLY A 14 -29.69 9.32 -67.52
CA GLY A 14 -28.29 9.14 -67.16
C GLY A 14 -28.02 7.91 -66.31
N ILE A 15 -26.90 7.27 -66.62
CA ILE A 15 -26.27 6.27 -65.78
C ILE A 15 -25.41 7.04 -64.78
N VAL A 16 -25.88 7.18 -63.55
CA VAL A 16 -25.02 7.54 -62.42
C VAL A 16 -24.38 6.24 -61.93
N ILE A 17 -23.08 6.12 -62.19
CA ILE A 17 -22.22 5.09 -61.64
C ILE A 17 -22.09 5.37 -60.14
N ALA A 18 -22.71 4.54 -59.30
CA ALA A 18 -22.47 4.54 -57.86
C ALA A 18 -21.29 3.61 -57.57
N ILE A 19 -20.10 4.18 -57.41
CA ILE A 19 -18.95 3.49 -56.82
C ILE A 19 -19.21 3.44 -55.30
N PHE A 20 -19.60 2.28 -54.79
CA PHE A 20 -19.59 2.02 -53.35
C PHE A 20 -18.14 1.83 -52.89
N ILE A 21 -17.53 2.90 -52.39
CA ILE A 21 -16.34 2.77 -51.56
C ILE A 21 -16.84 2.31 -50.18
N MET A 22 -16.76 1.00 -49.90
CA MET A 22 -16.81 0.54 -48.51
C MET A 22 -15.53 1.01 -47.82
N ILE A 23 -15.62 2.16 -47.14
CA ILE A 23 -14.67 2.47 -46.08
C ILE A 23 -15.03 1.52 -44.94
N ALA A 24 -14.33 0.39 -44.85
CA ALA A 24 -14.28 -0.37 -43.63
C ALA A 24 -13.56 0.51 -42.60
N SER A 25 -14.33 1.29 -41.84
CA SER A 25 -13.86 1.82 -40.56
C SER A 25 -13.58 0.60 -39.69
N ALA A 26 -12.32 0.15 -39.68
CA ALA A 26 -11.82 -0.58 -38.54
C ALA A 26 -12.06 0.34 -37.33
N CYS A 27 -13.07 0.05 -36.53
CA CYS A 27 -13.13 0.55 -35.17
C CYS A 27 -11.84 0.07 -34.51
N ILE A 28 -10.82 0.91 -34.51
CA ILE A 28 -9.72 0.79 -33.56
C ILE A 28 -10.41 0.93 -32.22
N ALA A 29 -10.61 -0.19 -31.52
CA ALA A 29 -11.06 -0.15 -30.15
C ALA A 29 -10.06 0.74 -29.40
N GLU A 30 -10.51 1.91 -28.94
CA GLU A 30 -9.66 2.81 -28.18
C GLU A 30 -9.11 2.04 -26.98
N LYS A 31 -7.79 2.10 -26.79
CA LYS A 31 -7.15 1.44 -25.66
C LYS A 31 -7.75 2.02 -24.39
N PRO A 32 -8.25 1.20 -23.45
CA PRO A 32 -8.90 1.71 -22.26
C PRO A 32 -7.92 2.52 -21.41
N ASN A 33 -8.42 3.63 -20.84
CA ASN A 33 -7.65 4.51 -19.97
C ASN A 33 -7.07 3.71 -18.80
N GLN A 34 -5.78 3.91 -18.53
CA GLN A 34 -5.07 3.21 -17.45
C GLN A 34 -5.24 3.98 -16.13
N LEU A 35 -5.20 3.28 -15.01
CA LEU A 35 -5.24 3.90 -13.69
C LEU A 35 -4.06 4.88 -13.52
N PRO A 36 -4.31 6.11 -13.07
CA PRO A 36 -3.27 7.14 -13.05
C PRO A 36 -2.40 7.02 -11.81
N SER A 37 -1.09 6.87 -11.99
CA SER A 37 -0.10 6.74 -10.89
C SER A 37 0.87 7.92 -10.80
N GLY A 38 0.71 8.93 -11.65
CA GLY A 38 1.61 10.10 -11.72
C GLY A 38 2.80 9.90 -12.68
N PRO A 39 3.81 10.78 -12.62
CA PRO A 39 4.92 10.77 -13.58
C PRO A 39 5.74 9.48 -13.55
N LYS A 40 6.16 8.99 -14.73
CA LYS A 40 7.01 7.79 -14.85
C LYS A 40 8.42 8.02 -14.26
N GLY A 41 9.07 6.93 -13.91
CA GLY A 41 10.46 6.94 -13.42
C GLY A 41 10.63 7.48 -12.00
N PRO A 42 11.89 7.47 -11.51
CA PRO A 42 12.24 8.02 -10.21
C PRO A 42 11.96 9.52 -10.11
N GLY A 43 11.82 10.03 -8.90
CA GLY A 43 11.68 11.46 -8.62
C GLY A 43 12.05 11.77 -7.17
N ARG A 44 12.22 13.04 -6.80
CA ARG A 44 12.64 13.40 -5.44
C ARG A 44 11.78 12.68 -4.39
N PHE A 45 12.44 12.00 -3.45
CA PHE A 45 11.75 11.36 -2.33
C PHE A 45 10.89 12.37 -1.58
N GLY A 46 9.63 12.00 -1.31
CA GLY A 46 8.66 12.87 -0.66
C GLY A 46 7.23 12.51 -1.03
N ALA A 47 6.28 13.05 -0.27
CA ALA A 47 4.86 13.01 -0.58
C ALA A 47 4.41 14.29 -1.29
N TYR A 48 3.45 14.17 -2.21
CA TYR A 48 2.96 15.28 -3.02
C TYR A 48 1.44 15.23 -3.10
N TYR A 49 0.79 16.33 -2.75
CA TYR A 49 -0.59 16.57 -3.13
C TYR A 49 -0.69 16.83 -4.64
N THR A 50 -1.72 16.27 -5.26
CA THR A 50 -2.00 16.45 -6.68
C THR A 50 -3.42 16.02 -7.00
N THR A 51 -3.84 16.11 -8.26
CA THR A 51 -5.07 15.53 -8.76
C THR A 51 -4.75 14.71 -10.00
N LEU A 52 -4.75 13.39 -9.83
CA LEU A 52 -4.51 12.40 -10.87
C LEU A 52 -5.72 12.35 -11.81
N LYS A 53 -5.46 12.48 -13.12
CA LYS A 53 -6.49 12.43 -14.18
C LYS A 53 -6.61 11.03 -14.75
N TYR A 54 -7.83 10.49 -14.83
CA TYR A 54 -8.08 9.14 -15.32
C TYR A 54 -8.80 9.15 -16.65
N ASP A 55 -9.99 9.75 -16.68
CA ASP A 55 -10.87 9.80 -17.84
C ASP A 55 -11.77 11.03 -17.68
N GLU A 56 -12.04 11.79 -18.74
CA GLU A 56 -12.79 13.03 -18.63
C GLU A 56 -14.22 12.82 -18.13
N ALA A 57 -14.91 11.78 -18.61
CA ALA A 57 -16.29 11.50 -18.22
C ALA A 57 -16.37 11.03 -16.77
N TRP A 58 -15.39 10.26 -16.31
CA TRP A 58 -15.27 9.85 -14.92
C TRP A 58 -14.83 10.99 -13.99
N ASP A 59 -13.91 11.86 -14.43
CA ASP A 59 -13.35 12.95 -13.62
C ASP A 59 -14.34 14.12 -13.45
N LYS A 60 -15.12 14.44 -14.49
CA LYS A 60 -16.05 15.57 -14.51
C LYS A 60 -17.02 15.66 -13.31
N PRO A 61 -17.67 14.57 -12.82
CA PRO A 61 -18.60 14.66 -11.68
C PRO A 61 -17.92 14.89 -10.31
N TRP A 62 -16.60 14.72 -10.19
CA TRP A 62 -15.92 14.86 -8.91
C TRP A 62 -15.86 16.32 -8.45
N ARG A 63 -16.26 16.57 -7.19
CA ARG A 63 -16.25 17.90 -6.55
C ARG A 63 -14.96 18.11 -5.77
N ILE A 64 -13.85 18.23 -6.48
CA ILE A 64 -12.49 18.22 -5.89
C ILE A 64 -11.64 19.40 -6.35
N GLY A 65 -10.62 19.72 -5.56
CA GLY A 65 -9.58 20.71 -5.88
C GLY A 65 -8.36 20.10 -6.60
N PRO A 66 -7.26 20.88 -6.72
CA PRO A 66 -6.01 20.41 -7.32
C PRO A 66 -5.18 19.47 -6.43
N ASP A 67 -5.56 19.31 -5.16
CA ASP A 67 -4.82 18.58 -4.11
C ASP A 67 -5.62 17.37 -3.58
N ALA A 68 -6.37 16.68 -4.45
CA ALA A 68 -7.29 15.62 -4.04
C ALA A 68 -6.57 14.32 -3.63
N ASP A 69 -5.49 13.99 -4.32
CA ASP A 69 -4.76 12.73 -4.20
C ASP A 69 -3.37 12.95 -3.59
N VAL A 70 -2.78 11.88 -3.05
CA VAL A 70 -1.41 11.90 -2.51
C VAL A 70 -0.56 10.84 -3.19
N ILE A 71 0.66 11.20 -3.60
CA ILE A 71 1.65 10.27 -4.14
C ILE A 71 2.94 10.41 -3.37
N VAL A 72 3.49 9.30 -2.89
CA VAL A 72 4.85 9.21 -2.39
C VAL A 72 5.76 8.70 -3.50
N ARG A 73 6.83 9.46 -3.79
CA ARG A 73 7.83 9.12 -4.81
C ARG A 73 9.15 8.74 -4.16
N PHE A 74 10.01 8.08 -4.93
CA PHE A 74 11.35 7.65 -4.52
C PHE A 74 12.38 8.06 -5.57
N ASP A 75 13.55 8.49 -5.14
CA ASP A 75 14.60 9.03 -6.01
C ASP A 75 15.49 7.97 -6.64
N ASN A 76 15.52 6.78 -6.02
CA ASN A 76 16.30 5.64 -6.49
C ASN A 76 15.46 4.54 -7.15
N ALA A 77 14.13 4.72 -7.24
CA ALA A 77 13.23 3.72 -7.84
C ALA A 77 11.98 4.35 -8.48
N ALA A 78 11.41 3.67 -9.47
CA ALA A 78 10.28 4.20 -10.25
C ALA A 78 8.90 3.89 -9.67
N HIS A 79 8.82 2.90 -8.76
CA HIS A 79 7.60 2.57 -8.03
C HIS A 79 7.17 3.71 -7.11
N LYS A 80 5.93 3.64 -6.64
CA LYS A 80 5.26 4.73 -5.92
C LYS A 80 4.34 4.16 -4.87
N PHE A 81 3.93 5.01 -3.93
CA PHE A 81 2.83 4.71 -3.02
C PHE A 81 1.73 5.76 -3.22
N VAL A 82 0.54 5.32 -3.62
CA VAL A 82 -0.51 6.17 -4.18
C VAL A 82 -1.79 6.06 -3.37
N PHE A 83 -2.31 7.21 -2.94
CA PHE A 83 -3.65 7.38 -2.38
C PHE A 83 -4.47 8.14 -3.40
N TRP A 84 -5.31 7.44 -4.15
CA TRP A 84 -6.10 8.01 -5.24
C TRP A 84 -7.59 7.91 -4.94
N ARG A 85 -8.36 8.96 -5.23
CA ARG A 85 -9.82 8.95 -5.02
C ARG A 85 -10.54 7.82 -5.77
N GLY A 86 -9.98 7.35 -6.89
CA GLY A 86 -10.55 6.23 -7.64
C GLY A 86 -10.41 4.87 -6.95
N THR A 87 -9.54 4.76 -5.96
CA THR A 87 -9.46 3.61 -5.03
C THR A 87 -10.15 3.90 -3.69
N SER A 88 -10.97 4.96 -3.57
CA SER A 88 -11.50 5.44 -2.28
C SER A 88 -10.39 5.82 -1.28
N TYR A 89 -9.25 6.28 -1.81
CA TYR A 89 -7.97 6.52 -1.10
C TYR A 89 -7.34 5.30 -0.44
N ILE A 90 -7.85 4.08 -0.70
CA ILE A 90 -7.17 2.85 -0.30
C ILE A 90 -5.77 2.86 -0.93
N PRO A 91 -4.71 2.81 -0.10
CA PRO A 91 -3.37 3.09 -0.58
C PRO A 91 -2.78 1.90 -1.32
N CYS A 92 -2.10 2.22 -2.42
CA CYS A 92 -1.52 1.22 -3.30
C CYS A 92 -0.03 1.45 -3.53
N TRP A 93 0.77 0.40 -3.37
CA TRP A 93 2.07 0.33 -4.05
C TRP A 93 1.84 0.17 -5.55
N VAL A 94 2.52 0.97 -6.35
CA VAL A 94 2.48 0.89 -7.82
C VAL A 94 3.87 0.56 -8.33
N THR A 95 4.03 -0.55 -9.05
CA THR A 95 5.32 -1.00 -9.58
C THR A 95 5.86 -0.06 -10.68
N ASP A 96 7.11 -0.30 -11.10
CA ASP A 96 7.71 0.35 -12.27
C ASP A 96 7.01 -0.03 -13.60
N THR A 97 6.23 -1.11 -13.59
CA THR A 97 5.38 -1.59 -14.69
C THR A 97 3.89 -1.24 -14.52
N ASP A 98 3.56 -0.31 -13.62
CA ASP A 98 2.19 0.17 -13.33
C ASP A 98 1.19 -0.89 -12.85
N ILE A 99 1.69 -1.94 -12.18
CA ILE A 99 0.84 -2.91 -11.46
C ILE A 99 0.59 -2.35 -10.06
N TRP A 100 -0.68 -2.34 -9.65
CA TRP A 100 -1.13 -1.76 -8.39
C TRP A 100 -1.36 -2.87 -7.36
N TYR A 101 -0.98 -2.61 -6.11
CA TYR A 101 -1.09 -3.56 -5.00
C TYR A 101 -1.45 -2.84 -3.70
N THR A 102 -2.40 -3.39 -2.94
CA THR A 102 -2.74 -2.90 -1.60
C THR A 102 -2.71 -4.01 -0.56
N ASN A 103 -2.42 -3.62 0.69
CA ASN A 103 -2.47 -4.49 1.87
C ASN A 103 -3.85 -4.42 2.56
N GLU A 104 -4.90 -4.02 1.82
CA GLU A 104 -6.27 -3.82 2.29
C GLU A 104 -6.40 -2.68 3.33
N PHE A 105 -7.36 -2.83 4.23
CA PHE A 105 -8.00 -1.86 5.09
C PHE A 105 -8.74 -2.64 6.19
N VAL A 106 -9.53 -1.94 7.00
CA VAL A 106 -10.41 -2.54 7.99
C VAL A 106 -11.77 -2.82 7.37
N GLU A 107 -12.16 -4.10 7.34
CA GLU A 107 -13.48 -4.55 6.89
C GLU A 107 -14.32 -5.08 8.07
N ARG A 108 -15.61 -4.74 8.07
CA ARG A 108 -16.64 -5.36 8.91
C ARG A 108 -17.62 -6.18 8.06
N ARG A 109 -18.31 -7.13 8.69
CA ARG A 109 -19.43 -7.84 8.05
C ARG A 109 -20.72 -7.10 8.34
N GLY A 110 -21.49 -6.78 7.30
CA GLY A 110 -22.75 -6.05 7.43
C GLY A 110 -23.75 -6.76 8.34
N SER A 111 -23.82 -8.09 8.26
CA SER A 111 -24.69 -8.92 9.12
C SER A 111 -24.40 -8.82 10.62
N HIS A 112 -23.27 -8.25 11.02
CA HIS A 112 -22.93 -8.03 12.43
C HIS A 112 -23.52 -6.74 13.01
N SER A 113 -24.03 -5.83 12.18
CA SER A 113 -24.65 -4.59 12.64
C SER A 113 -26.05 -4.44 12.03
N PRO A 114 -27.07 -4.06 12.81
CA PRO A 114 -28.45 -3.99 12.33
C PRO A 114 -28.69 -2.92 11.24
N ASN A 115 -27.75 -2.00 11.05
CA ASN A 115 -27.90 -0.86 10.15
C ASN A 115 -27.16 -1.04 8.81
N THR A 116 -26.47 -2.15 8.61
CA THR A 116 -25.58 -2.35 7.46
C THR A 116 -25.88 -3.65 6.73
N GLU A 117 -25.58 -3.68 5.44
CA GLU A 117 -25.71 -4.87 4.59
C GLU A 117 -24.37 -5.20 3.90
N GLY A 118 -24.20 -6.45 3.44
CA GLY A 118 -23.03 -6.85 2.64
C GLY A 118 -21.68 -6.67 3.33
N CYS A 119 -20.67 -6.22 2.57
CA CYS A 119 -19.37 -5.80 3.10
C CYS A 119 -19.39 -4.34 3.55
N VAL A 120 -18.75 -4.07 4.69
CA VAL A 120 -18.69 -2.75 5.31
C VAL A 120 -17.24 -2.30 5.38
N GLU A 121 -16.85 -1.43 4.45
CA GLU A 121 -15.45 -1.20 4.06
C GLU A 121 -15.26 0.13 3.32
N PRO A 122 -14.05 0.71 3.31
CA PRO A 122 -13.77 1.95 2.58
C PRO A 122 -13.96 1.84 1.06
N MET A 123 -13.87 0.64 0.46
CA MET A 123 -14.13 0.50 -0.98
C MET A 123 -15.61 0.67 -1.35
N SER A 124 -16.52 0.64 -0.38
CA SER A 124 -17.94 0.96 -0.55
C SER A 124 -18.20 2.46 -0.51
N ASP A 125 -17.28 3.26 0.04
CA ASP A 125 -17.33 4.73 -0.02
C ASP A 125 -16.90 5.23 -1.42
N LYS A 126 -17.75 4.99 -2.43
CA LYS A 126 -17.45 5.26 -3.84
C LYS A 126 -17.19 6.73 -4.16
N GLN A 127 -17.62 7.63 -3.26
CA GLN A 127 -17.52 9.09 -3.40
C GLN A 127 -16.49 9.73 -2.44
N CYS A 128 -15.77 8.92 -1.66
CA CYS A 128 -14.86 9.41 -0.61
C CYS A 128 -15.55 10.38 0.38
N ARG A 129 -16.79 10.10 0.80
CA ARG A 129 -17.53 10.92 1.76
C ARG A 129 -16.91 10.88 3.16
N PHE A 130 -16.27 9.77 3.50
CA PHE A 130 -15.73 9.52 4.83
C PHE A 130 -14.23 9.23 4.80
N SER A 131 -13.65 9.02 3.61
CA SER A 131 -12.24 8.73 3.41
C SER A 131 -11.41 10.00 3.11
N HIS A 132 -10.37 10.25 3.91
CA HIS A 132 -9.52 11.43 3.82
C HIS A 132 -8.04 11.11 4.01
N VAL A 133 -7.19 11.65 3.14
CA VAL A 133 -5.73 11.50 3.20
C VAL A 133 -5.03 12.82 3.52
N ARG A 134 -4.02 12.78 4.39
CA ARG A 134 -3.23 13.94 4.81
C ARG A 134 -1.75 13.63 4.85
N ILE A 135 -0.92 14.52 4.30
CA ILE A 135 0.52 14.48 4.51
C ILE A 135 0.79 15.20 5.83
N ILE A 136 1.25 14.47 6.85
CA ILE A 136 1.51 15.03 8.19
C ILE A 136 3.00 15.21 8.48
N GLU A 137 3.86 14.56 7.69
CA GLU A 137 5.31 14.77 7.70
C GLU A 137 5.87 14.56 6.28
N ASN A 138 6.77 15.44 5.83
CA ASN A 138 7.37 15.35 4.51
C ASN A 138 8.78 15.94 4.53
N THR A 139 9.77 15.08 4.78
CA THR A 139 11.18 15.46 4.85
C THR A 139 12.02 14.58 3.93
N ASP A 140 13.29 14.96 3.71
CA ASP A 140 14.19 14.12 2.92
C ASP A 140 14.48 12.77 3.61
N ALA A 141 14.33 12.68 4.95
CA ALA A 141 14.59 11.47 5.73
C ALA A 141 13.35 10.55 5.88
N ARG A 142 12.15 11.13 5.90
CA ARG A 142 10.91 10.40 6.21
C ARG A 142 9.67 11.15 5.74
N VAL A 143 8.69 10.36 5.31
CA VAL A 143 7.34 10.80 4.97
C VAL A 143 6.37 10.12 5.92
N VAL A 144 5.36 10.84 6.41
CA VAL A 144 4.23 10.26 7.15
C VAL A 144 2.92 10.73 6.52
N VAL A 145 2.10 9.77 6.09
CA VAL A 145 0.77 10.01 5.53
C VAL A 145 -0.28 9.41 6.47
N HIS A 146 -1.28 10.19 6.82
CA HIS A 146 -2.45 9.79 7.59
C HIS A 146 -3.62 9.54 6.66
N TRP A 147 -4.24 8.37 6.75
CA TRP A 147 -5.47 8.02 6.07
C TRP A 147 -6.54 7.73 7.10
N ARG A 148 -7.61 8.54 7.12
CA ARG A 148 -8.75 8.39 8.01
C ARG A 148 -9.99 8.02 7.21
N TYR A 149 -10.71 6.99 7.61
CA TYR A 149 -11.95 6.58 6.96
C TYR A 149 -12.96 5.99 7.94
N ALA A 150 -14.21 5.86 7.49
CA ALA A 150 -15.23 5.03 8.14
C ALA A 150 -15.56 3.84 7.22
N PRO A 151 -15.49 2.60 7.70
CA PRO A 151 -16.06 1.46 7.00
C PRO A 151 -17.57 1.64 6.87
N VAL A 152 -18.10 1.60 5.67
CA VAL A 152 -19.55 1.74 5.38
C VAL A 152 -19.99 0.66 4.40
N ASP A 153 -21.28 0.34 4.38
CA ASP A 153 -21.82 -0.50 3.31
C ASP A 153 -21.95 0.27 1.98
N VAL A 154 -22.38 -0.42 0.92
CA VAL A 154 -22.59 0.16 -0.42
C VAL A 154 -23.71 1.23 -0.47
N HIS A 155 -24.47 1.37 0.61
CA HIS A 155 -25.51 2.38 0.81
C HIS A 155 -25.07 3.51 1.74
N TYR A 156 -23.78 3.56 2.12
CA TYR A 156 -23.19 4.52 3.04
C TYR A 156 -23.69 4.43 4.48
N ASN A 157 -24.26 3.28 4.88
CA ASN A 157 -24.63 3.07 6.27
C ASN A 157 -23.40 2.69 7.10
N HIS A 158 -23.37 3.21 8.32
CA HIS A 158 -22.30 2.98 9.27
C HIS A 158 -22.61 1.82 10.23
N PRO A 159 -21.64 0.98 10.59
CA PRO A 159 -21.82 -0.07 11.57
C PRO A 159 -21.70 0.47 13.00
N PHE A 160 -22.30 -0.26 13.95
CA PHE A 160 -22.06 -0.12 15.40
C PHE A 160 -22.21 1.30 15.97
N ILE A 161 -23.18 2.06 15.46
CA ILE A 161 -23.50 3.41 15.93
C ILE A 161 -23.85 3.40 17.41
N HIS A 162 -23.10 4.13 18.22
CA HIS A 162 -23.36 4.30 19.65
C HIS A 162 -24.67 5.08 19.85
N PRO A 163 -25.64 4.57 20.64
CA PRO A 163 -26.98 5.17 20.74
C PRO A 163 -26.97 6.58 21.34
N GLU A 164 -26.06 6.86 22.28
CA GLU A 164 -26.01 8.17 22.95
C GLU A 164 -25.20 9.23 22.21
N THR A 165 -24.10 8.84 21.54
CA THR A 165 -23.14 9.79 20.95
C THR A 165 -23.28 9.89 19.43
N GLY A 166 -23.90 8.90 18.79
CA GLY A 166 -24.01 8.80 17.34
C GLY A 166 -22.72 8.39 16.64
N TRP A 167 -21.62 8.13 17.36
CA TRP A 167 -20.37 7.69 16.77
C TRP A 167 -20.45 6.24 16.29
N SER A 168 -20.02 6.01 15.06
CA SER A 168 -19.81 4.68 14.48
C SER A 168 -18.34 4.25 14.56
N ASP A 169 -18.02 3.14 13.91
CA ASP A 169 -16.62 2.79 13.64
C ASP A 169 -15.92 3.87 12.79
N TRP A 170 -14.67 4.16 13.15
CA TRP A 170 -13.73 5.01 12.42
C TRP A 170 -12.32 4.42 12.50
N VAL A 171 -11.52 4.63 11.47
CA VAL A 171 -10.18 4.07 11.39
C VAL A 171 -9.18 5.16 11.05
N ASP A 172 -8.07 5.17 11.79
CA ASP A 172 -6.90 5.99 11.53
C ASP A 172 -5.73 5.08 11.15
N GLU A 173 -5.20 5.28 9.95
CA GLU A 173 -4.01 4.61 9.46
C GLU A 173 -2.87 5.59 9.24
N TYR A 174 -1.71 5.28 9.80
CA TYR A 174 -0.48 6.06 9.61
C TYR A 174 0.51 5.23 8.81
N TYR A 175 1.01 5.82 7.73
CA TYR A 175 2.01 5.26 6.84
C TYR A 175 3.32 6.03 7.01
N THR A 176 4.22 5.49 7.80
CA THR A 176 5.57 6.03 8.01
C THR A 176 6.52 5.42 6.99
N ILE A 177 6.95 6.19 5.99
CA ILE A 177 7.67 5.70 4.81
C ILE A 177 9.08 6.32 4.73
N TYR A 178 10.06 5.48 4.40
CA TYR A 178 11.48 5.84 4.30
C TYR A 178 12.01 5.81 2.85
N PRO A 179 13.15 6.47 2.57
CA PRO A 179 13.75 6.56 1.23
C PRO A 179 14.12 5.23 0.55
N ASP A 180 14.24 4.14 1.33
CA ASP A 180 14.50 2.79 0.83
C ASP A 180 13.24 2.04 0.36
N SER A 181 12.10 2.72 0.26
CA SER A 181 10.83 2.13 -0.18
C SER A 181 10.26 1.09 0.78
N ILE A 182 10.57 1.29 2.06
CA ILE A 182 10.03 0.54 3.18
C ILE A 182 9.23 1.52 4.05
N GLY A 183 8.06 1.08 4.49
CA GLY A 183 7.26 1.82 5.44
C GLY A 183 6.60 0.92 6.48
N VAL A 184 6.02 1.55 7.49
CA VAL A 184 5.17 0.90 8.48
C VAL A 184 3.77 1.47 8.36
N ARG A 185 2.80 0.57 8.30
CA ARG A 185 1.36 0.82 8.43
C ARG A 185 0.96 0.57 9.88
N LYS A 186 0.59 1.62 10.62
CA LYS A 186 -0.10 1.52 11.91
C LYS A 186 -1.59 1.76 11.70
N ILE A 187 -2.42 0.83 12.15
CA ILE A 187 -3.87 0.86 12.00
C ILE A 187 -4.46 1.00 13.40
N THR A 188 -5.38 1.94 13.60
CA THR A 188 -6.20 2.02 14.81
C THR A 188 -7.66 2.10 14.40
N ALA A 189 -8.44 1.09 14.78
CA ALA A 189 -9.89 1.08 14.62
C ALA A 189 -10.53 1.50 15.94
N HIS A 190 -11.31 2.59 15.90
CA HIS A 190 -12.18 3.04 16.97
C HIS A 190 -13.56 2.41 16.77
N THR A 191 -14.07 1.70 17.78
CA THR A 191 -15.30 0.92 17.67
C THR A 191 -15.90 0.63 19.04
N THR A 192 -17.23 0.58 19.11
CA THR A 192 -17.96 0.11 20.30
C THR A 192 -18.03 -1.42 20.39
N ARG A 193 -17.60 -2.14 19.34
CA ARG A 193 -17.64 -3.60 19.24
C ARG A 193 -16.28 -4.19 18.85
N PRO A 194 -15.26 -4.06 19.73
CA PRO A 194 -13.95 -4.68 19.50
C PRO A 194 -13.98 -6.21 19.57
N ASP A 195 -15.07 -6.79 20.12
CA ASP A 195 -15.33 -8.22 20.21
C ASP A 195 -15.83 -8.84 18.90
N MET A 196 -16.31 -8.02 17.96
CA MET A 196 -16.84 -8.50 16.68
C MET A 196 -15.74 -8.58 15.62
N PHE A 197 -15.98 -9.42 14.62
CA PHE A 197 -15.08 -9.63 13.48
C PHE A 197 -14.59 -8.33 12.86
N MET A 198 -13.30 -8.29 12.55
CA MET A 198 -12.64 -7.25 11.76
C MET A 198 -11.55 -7.89 10.90
N GLU A 199 -11.61 -7.69 9.59
CA GLU A 199 -10.50 -8.01 8.68
C GLU A 199 -9.53 -6.82 8.69
N TRP A 200 -8.23 -7.08 8.60
CA TRP A 200 -7.18 -6.03 8.74
C TRP A 200 -6.18 -6.06 7.59
N HIS A 201 -6.18 -7.13 6.81
CA HIS A 201 -5.21 -7.36 5.75
C HIS A 201 -5.69 -8.41 4.75
N GLU A 202 -5.65 -8.01 3.50
CA GLU A 202 -5.73 -8.81 2.31
C GLU A 202 -4.70 -8.30 1.29
N ALA A 203 -4.01 -9.22 0.63
CA ALA A 203 -3.08 -8.92 -0.45
C ALA A 203 -3.88 -8.83 -1.75
N ILE A 204 -4.22 -7.61 -2.16
CA ILE A 204 -5.07 -7.33 -3.31
C ILE A 204 -4.24 -6.71 -4.43
N VAL A 205 -4.28 -7.32 -5.61
CA VAL A 205 -3.68 -6.78 -6.84
C VAL A 205 -4.78 -6.11 -7.65
N ILE A 206 -4.55 -4.86 -8.07
CA ILE A 206 -5.46 -4.17 -8.98
C ILE A 206 -4.93 -4.31 -10.41
N ASN A 207 -5.78 -4.85 -11.26
CA ASN A 207 -5.51 -5.08 -12.67
C ASN A 207 -5.92 -3.85 -13.48
N GLN A 208 -5.00 -3.40 -14.32
CA GLN A 208 -5.25 -2.32 -15.27
C GLN A 208 -6.35 -2.71 -16.27
N PRO A 209 -7.15 -1.76 -16.78
CA PRO A 209 -8.01 -1.99 -17.92
C PRO A 209 -7.23 -2.57 -19.12
N GLY A 210 -7.78 -3.60 -19.73
CA GLY A 210 -7.17 -4.38 -20.80
C GLY A 210 -6.29 -5.54 -20.33
N THR A 211 -6.15 -5.77 -19.01
CA THR A 211 -5.34 -6.87 -18.45
C THR A 211 -6.16 -7.83 -17.60
N ARG A 212 -5.77 -9.11 -17.61
CA ARG A 212 -6.26 -10.14 -16.69
C ARG A 212 -5.31 -10.29 -15.49
N PRO A 213 -5.73 -10.97 -14.40
CA PRO A 213 -4.87 -11.20 -13.25
C PRO A 213 -3.52 -11.84 -13.63
N GLU A 214 -3.53 -12.86 -14.48
CA GLU A 214 -2.34 -13.54 -14.97
C GLU A 214 -1.41 -12.68 -15.84
N ASP A 215 -1.82 -11.49 -16.30
CA ASP A 215 -0.94 -10.53 -16.95
C ASP A 215 -0.11 -9.72 -15.93
N ASN A 216 -0.58 -9.66 -14.68
CA ASN A 216 0.01 -8.87 -13.60
C ASN A 216 0.71 -9.74 -12.54
N ILE A 217 0.21 -10.95 -12.30
CA ILE A 217 0.62 -11.85 -11.22
C ILE A 217 1.34 -13.07 -11.81
N GLU A 218 2.47 -13.44 -11.22
CA GLU A 218 3.13 -14.71 -11.54
C GLU A 218 2.30 -15.90 -11.03
N LEU A 219 2.34 -17.05 -11.71
CA LEU A 219 1.64 -18.25 -11.19
C LEU A 219 2.22 -18.72 -9.86
N GLY A 220 3.53 -18.57 -9.65
CA GLY A 220 4.15 -18.64 -8.32
C GLY A 220 3.81 -17.40 -7.48
N ALA A 221 2.52 -17.16 -7.23
CA ALA A 221 1.98 -15.85 -6.88
C ALA A 221 2.41 -15.34 -5.50
N VAL A 222 2.65 -16.24 -4.54
CA VAL A 222 2.94 -15.87 -3.15
C VAL A 222 4.16 -16.61 -2.65
N SER A 223 5.17 -15.86 -2.22
CA SER A 223 6.29 -16.39 -1.45
C SER A 223 6.12 -16.01 0.02
N VAL A 224 6.35 -16.94 0.93
CA VAL A 224 6.31 -16.68 2.37
C VAL A 224 7.59 -17.15 3.04
N ALA A 225 7.94 -16.55 4.18
CA ALA A 225 9.01 -17.01 5.04
C ALA A 225 8.63 -16.86 6.52
N ASN A 226 9.28 -17.64 7.38
CA ASN A 226 9.21 -17.47 8.83
C ASN A 226 10.55 -17.01 9.41
N MET A 227 10.54 -16.59 10.68
CA MET A 227 11.75 -16.10 11.37
C MET A 227 12.86 -17.17 11.53
N LYS A 228 12.57 -18.45 11.27
CA LYS A 228 13.55 -19.57 11.34
C LYS A 228 14.31 -19.79 10.02
N GLY A 229 14.08 -18.98 8.99
CA GLY A 229 14.76 -19.16 7.70
C GLY A 229 14.07 -20.10 6.71
N LYS A 230 12.93 -20.70 7.08
CA LYS A 230 12.16 -21.50 6.12
C LYS A 230 11.37 -20.58 5.21
N SER A 231 11.38 -20.86 3.91
CA SER A 231 10.57 -20.16 2.91
C SER A 231 9.95 -21.12 1.91
N ARG A 232 8.86 -20.67 1.28
CA ARG A 232 8.19 -21.40 0.19
C ARG A 232 7.53 -20.44 -0.77
N THR A 233 7.50 -20.80 -2.05
CA THR A 233 6.65 -20.14 -3.05
C THR A 233 5.51 -21.06 -3.46
N TYR A 234 4.29 -20.52 -3.41
CA TYR A 234 3.05 -21.20 -3.73
C TYR A 234 2.62 -20.91 -5.16
N VAL A 235 2.23 -21.95 -5.88
CA VAL A 235 1.93 -21.90 -7.32
C VAL A 235 0.45 -22.17 -7.57
N TRP A 236 -0.21 -21.24 -8.26
CA TRP A 236 -1.60 -21.33 -8.70
C TRP A 236 -1.71 -22.20 -9.95
N ASN A 237 -2.83 -22.90 -10.08
CA ASN A 237 -3.20 -23.70 -11.26
C ASN A 237 -4.67 -23.47 -11.61
N GLU A 238 -5.23 -24.18 -12.59
CA GLU A 238 -6.62 -23.95 -13.04
C GLU A 238 -7.69 -24.09 -11.95
N ASN A 239 -7.37 -24.72 -10.81
CA ASN A 239 -8.26 -24.82 -9.65
C ASN A 239 -8.11 -23.64 -8.67
N GLY A 240 -7.27 -22.65 -8.99
CA GLY A 240 -6.96 -21.50 -8.16
C GLY A 240 -5.79 -21.72 -7.22
N SER A 241 -5.89 -21.14 -6.02
CA SER A 241 -4.82 -21.15 -5.03
C SER A 241 -4.52 -22.55 -4.48
N PRO A 242 -3.25 -22.92 -4.24
CA PRO A 242 -2.92 -24.09 -3.46
C PRO A 242 -3.26 -23.87 -1.97
N LEU A 243 -3.24 -24.94 -1.19
CA LEU A 243 -3.25 -24.81 0.28
C LEU A 243 -1.90 -24.26 0.75
N PHE A 244 -1.94 -23.40 1.77
CA PHE A 244 -0.73 -22.95 2.47
C PHE A 244 -0.54 -23.83 3.70
N ASP A 245 0.45 -24.71 3.65
CA ASP A 245 0.73 -25.76 4.64
C ASP A 245 2.14 -25.68 5.25
N ASP A 246 3.10 -25.03 4.58
CA ASP A 246 4.47 -24.83 5.09
C ASP A 246 5.16 -23.62 4.41
N PRO A 247 5.96 -22.80 5.10
CA PRO A 247 6.23 -22.83 6.52
C PRO A 247 5.03 -22.42 7.40
N ILE A 248 4.84 -23.18 8.47
CA ILE A 248 4.11 -22.71 9.66
C ILE A 248 4.81 -21.50 10.27
N ASP A 249 4.06 -20.69 11.01
CA ASP A 249 4.52 -19.45 11.65
C ASP A 249 5.10 -18.42 10.65
N ALA A 250 4.73 -18.51 9.37
CA ALA A 250 5.14 -17.54 8.37
C ALA A 250 4.54 -16.16 8.69
N ASN A 251 5.41 -15.18 8.93
CA ASN A 251 5.02 -13.80 9.22
C ASN A 251 5.58 -12.80 8.20
N ILE A 252 6.27 -13.31 7.18
CA ILE A 252 6.81 -12.55 6.04
C ILE A 252 6.12 -13.07 4.78
N MET A 253 5.55 -12.17 3.99
CA MET A 253 4.87 -12.49 2.74
C MET A 253 5.33 -11.54 1.63
N LYS A 254 5.55 -12.09 0.43
CA LYS A 254 5.84 -11.34 -0.80
C LYS A 254 4.90 -11.79 -1.91
N ILE A 255 4.28 -10.83 -2.59
CA ILE A 255 3.40 -11.11 -3.73
C ILE A 255 4.22 -10.95 -5.02
N ASN A 256 4.31 -12.02 -5.79
CA ASN A 256 5.13 -12.06 -6.99
C ASN A 256 4.37 -11.49 -8.18
N LEU A 257 4.51 -10.18 -8.36
CA LEU A 257 4.03 -9.46 -9.53
C LEU A 257 5.04 -9.56 -10.68
N LYS A 258 4.56 -9.38 -11.91
CA LYS A 258 5.39 -9.26 -13.13
C LYS A 258 6.08 -7.90 -13.21
N ALA A 259 6.94 -7.65 -12.23
CA ALA A 259 7.71 -6.42 -12.03
C ALA A 259 9.06 -6.75 -11.39
N LYS A 260 10.05 -5.85 -11.52
CA LYS A 260 11.36 -6.03 -10.89
C LYS A 260 11.24 -5.97 -9.37
N HIS A 261 10.64 -4.90 -8.86
CA HIS A 261 10.38 -4.74 -7.43
C HIS A 261 8.95 -5.19 -7.14
N LYS A 262 8.80 -6.02 -6.12
CA LYS A 262 7.57 -6.70 -5.74
C LYS A 262 7.16 -6.26 -4.33
N PRO A 263 5.86 -6.14 -4.05
CA PRO A 263 5.40 -5.77 -2.73
C PRO A 263 5.61 -6.91 -1.74
N PHE A 264 5.98 -6.54 -0.52
CA PHE A 264 6.04 -7.43 0.61
C PHE A 264 5.32 -6.84 1.83
N ALA A 265 4.95 -7.71 2.75
CA ALA A 265 4.38 -7.37 4.04
C ALA A 265 4.95 -8.29 5.13
N ILE A 266 5.21 -7.73 6.31
CA ILE A 266 5.72 -8.41 7.49
C ILE A 266 4.87 -7.99 8.69
N ILE A 267 4.43 -8.97 9.47
CA ILE A 267 3.78 -8.74 10.75
C ILE A 267 4.66 -9.25 11.90
N PRO A 268 4.49 -8.74 13.13
CA PRO A 268 5.15 -9.35 14.29
C PRO A 268 4.77 -10.83 14.38
N PRO A 269 5.73 -11.72 14.71
CA PRO A 269 5.42 -13.13 14.91
C PRO A 269 4.42 -13.26 16.07
N THR A 270 3.47 -14.17 15.91
CA THR A 270 2.51 -14.51 16.97
C THR A 270 3.21 -15.17 18.17
N SER A 271 2.64 -15.01 19.37
CA SER A 271 3.06 -15.77 20.55
C SER A 271 2.59 -17.24 20.49
N GLN A 272 1.58 -17.53 19.65
CA GLN A 272 1.14 -18.89 19.38
C GLN A 272 2.17 -19.61 18.50
N LYS A 273 2.30 -20.91 18.70
CA LYS A 273 3.24 -21.75 17.94
C LYS A 273 2.48 -22.68 17.00
N ASP A 274 3.14 -23.00 15.89
CA ASP A 274 2.68 -23.99 14.91
C ASP A 274 1.33 -23.62 14.26
N ILE A 275 1.16 -22.33 13.96
CA ILE A 275 -0.08 -21.82 13.34
C ILE A 275 0.13 -21.37 11.90
N GLN A 276 -0.90 -21.59 11.08
CA GLN A 276 -0.94 -21.10 9.70
C GLN A 276 -1.44 -19.65 9.66
N VAL A 277 -0.51 -18.71 9.78
CA VAL A 277 -0.77 -17.27 9.83
C VAL A 277 -1.19 -16.69 8.47
N VAL A 278 -0.45 -17.05 7.41
CA VAL A 278 -0.76 -16.66 6.04
C VAL A 278 -1.71 -17.66 5.43
N ARG A 279 -2.78 -17.19 4.79
CA ARG A 279 -3.74 -18.06 4.11
C ARG A 279 -3.96 -17.62 2.66
N PRO A 280 -4.22 -18.57 1.75
CA PRO A 280 -4.58 -18.21 0.39
C PRO A 280 -5.99 -17.64 0.35
N TYR A 281 -6.23 -16.73 -0.58
CA TYR A 281 -7.58 -16.42 -1.01
C TYR A 281 -8.02 -17.46 -2.05
N LYS A 282 -9.05 -18.25 -1.70
CA LYS A 282 -9.44 -19.45 -2.47
C LYS A 282 -10.36 -19.12 -3.63
N GLY A 283 -10.32 -19.98 -4.65
CA GLY A 283 -11.19 -19.91 -5.83
C GLY A 283 -10.50 -19.28 -7.03
N HIS A 284 -11.26 -19.19 -8.13
CA HIS A 284 -10.80 -18.62 -9.39
C HIS A 284 -11.97 -18.04 -10.19
N GLY A 285 -11.67 -17.11 -11.08
CA GLY A 285 -12.61 -16.56 -12.06
C GLY A 285 -12.71 -17.42 -13.32
N ILE A 286 -13.69 -17.11 -14.17
CA ILE A 286 -13.88 -17.81 -15.46
C ILE A 286 -12.69 -17.51 -16.38
N GLY A 287 -11.97 -18.56 -16.76
CA GLY A 287 -10.79 -18.46 -17.64
C GLY A 287 -9.63 -17.68 -17.03
N SER A 288 -9.51 -17.64 -15.70
CA SER A 288 -8.36 -17.08 -14.98
C SER A 288 -7.95 -18.03 -13.87
N PHE A 289 -6.66 -17.98 -13.51
CA PHE A 289 -6.12 -18.70 -12.35
C PHE A 289 -6.52 -18.04 -11.02
N PHE A 290 -6.95 -16.78 -11.04
CA PHE A 290 -7.25 -15.98 -9.85
C PHE A 290 -8.71 -15.56 -9.83
N ASN A 291 -9.26 -15.27 -8.65
CA ASN A 291 -10.50 -14.51 -8.59
C ASN A 291 -10.26 -13.09 -9.07
N PHE A 292 -11.28 -12.47 -9.67
CA PHE A 292 -11.23 -11.06 -9.97
C PHE A 292 -12.62 -10.43 -10.05
N TRP A 293 -12.72 -9.21 -9.54
CA TRP A 293 -13.95 -8.44 -9.41
C TRP A 293 -13.77 -7.04 -9.98
N ASP A 294 -14.84 -6.45 -10.52
CA ASP A 294 -14.82 -5.11 -11.13
C ASP A 294 -15.83 -4.14 -10.48
N HIS A 295 -16.28 -4.44 -9.26
CA HIS A 295 -17.03 -3.51 -8.40
C HIS A 295 -16.11 -2.41 -7.79
N TRP A 296 -14.80 -2.61 -7.87
CA TRP A 296 -13.75 -1.69 -7.45
C TRP A 296 -12.47 -2.01 -8.26
N PRO A 297 -11.57 -1.06 -8.53
CA PRO A 297 -11.68 0.39 -8.29
C PRO A 297 -12.59 1.10 -9.31
N VAL A 298 -12.71 2.43 -9.22
CA VAL A 298 -13.36 3.35 -10.18
C VAL A 298 -14.90 3.25 -10.25
N ALA A 299 -15.47 2.06 -10.14
CA ALA A 299 -16.91 1.83 -10.26
C ALA A 299 -17.71 2.63 -9.22
N GLN A 300 -18.84 3.19 -9.64
CA GLN A 300 -19.73 4.01 -8.81
C GLN A 300 -21.05 3.30 -8.46
N GLU A 301 -21.23 2.08 -8.96
CA GLU A 301 -22.40 1.24 -8.66
C GLU A 301 -22.31 0.75 -7.22
N ALA A 302 -23.46 0.67 -6.55
CA ALA A 302 -23.59 0.09 -5.21
C ALA A 302 -23.41 -1.44 -5.31
N SER A 303 -22.15 -1.89 -5.21
CA SER A 303 -21.77 -3.30 -5.26
C SER A 303 -20.47 -3.53 -4.49
N ASP A 304 -20.44 -4.66 -3.78
CA ASP A 304 -19.37 -5.19 -2.94
C ASP A 304 -18.83 -6.54 -3.45
N GLY A 305 -19.28 -7.01 -4.63
CA GLY A 305 -18.98 -8.38 -5.06
C GLY A 305 -19.16 -8.69 -6.54
N ARG A 306 -19.33 -7.68 -7.41
CA ARG A 306 -19.50 -7.91 -8.85
C ARG A 306 -18.27 -8.60 -9.44
N LYS A 307 -18.46 -9.84 -9.90
CA LYS A 307 -17.42 -10.62 -10.59
C LYS A 307 -17.13 -10.00 -11.95
N ALA A 308 -15.86 -9.87 -12.28
CA ALA A 308 -15.44 -9.42 -13.59
C ALA A 308 -15.65 -10.54 -14.63
N THR A 309 -16.20 -10.18 -15.79
CA THR A 309 -16.43 -11.11 -16.91
C THR A 309 -15.50 -10.84 -18.09
N SER A 310 -14.75 -9.73 -18.06
CA SER A 310 -13.78 -9.34 -19.08
C SER A 310 -12.68 -8.45 -18.48
N ALA A 311 -11.63 -8.21 -19.26
CA ALA A 311 -10.54 -7.30 -18.88
C ALA A 311 -10.85 -5.83 -19.20
N ASN A 312 -12.02 -5.49 -19.75
CA ASN A 312 -12.29 -4.15 -20.29
C ASN A 312 -12.34 -3.04 -19.24
N ARG A 313 -12.57 -3.40 -17.96
CA ARG A 313 -12.68 -2.48 -16.82
C ARG A 313 -11.53 -2.73 -15.86
N PRO A 314 -11.17 -1.75 -15.02
CA PRO A 314 -10.31 -2.02 -13.87
C PRO A 314 -10.96 -3.14 -13.04
N SER A 315 -10.13 -4.04 -12.54
CA SER A 315 -10.57 -5.10 -11.64
C SER A 315 -9.55 -5.30 -10.53
N HIS A 316 -9.89 -6.10 -9.53
CA HIS A 316 -8.98 -6.46 -8.46
C HIS A 316 -9.02 -7.96 -8.18
N SER A 317 -7.92 -8.48 -7.64
CA SER A 317 -7.70 -9.89 -7.33
C SER A 317 -7.05 -10.04 -5.96
N SER A 318 -7.80 -10.60 -5.03
CA SER A 318 -7.30 -11.03 -3.73
C SER A 318 -6.50 -12.32 -3.86
N VAL A 319 -5.30 -12.37 -3.29
CA VAL A 319 -4.35 -13.48 -3.47
C VAL A 319 -4.08 -14.22 -2.16
N ALA A 320 -3.89 -13.49 -1.06
CA ALA A 320 -3.58 -14.05 0.25
C ALA A 320 -3.97 -13.08 1.37
N GLN A 321 -3.91 -13.52 2.62
CA GLN A 321 -4.26 -12.70 3.78
C GLN A 321 -3.44 -13.12 5.01
N PHE A 322 -3.25 -12.19 5.94
CA PHE A 322 -2.79 -12.50 7.30
C PHE A 322 -4.00 -12.65 8.23
N GLY A 323 -3.96 -13.62 9.14
CA GLY A 323 -4.73 -13.50 10.40
C GLY A 323 -6.26 -13.64 10.31
N LYS A 324 -6.81 -14.34 9.31
CA LYS A 324 -8.25 -14.70 9.30
C LYS A 324 -8.67 -15.64 10.45
N ILE A 325 -7.70 -16.21 11.16
CA ILE A 325 -7.93 -16.88 12.45
C ILE A 325 -7.62 -15.87 13.56
N GLU A 326 -8.51 -15.74 14.54
CA GLU A 326 -8.21 -15.06 15.79
C GLU A 326 -6.87 -15.55 16.36
N GLY A 327 -5.91 -14.63 16.56
CA GLY A 327 -4.61 -14.90 17.17
C GLY A 327 -3.41 -15.06 16.21
N GLY A 328 -3.64 -15.10 14.89
CA GLY A 328 -2.54 -15.18 13.91
C GLY A 328 -1.70 -13.91 13.76
N TRP A 329 -2.34 -12.76 13.94
CA TRP A 329 -1.71 -11.44 13.97
C TRP A 329 -2.20 -10.74 15.23
N GLU A 330 -1.30 -10.51 16.18
CA GLU A 330 -1.66 -9.94 17.48
C GLU A 330 -1.98 -8.45 17.40
N TYR A 331 -2.60 -7.91 18.44
CA TYR A 331 -2.83 -6.47 18.55
C TYR A 331 -1.55 -5.78 19.01
N TYR A 332 -1.19 -4.69 18.35
CA TYR A 332 -0.13 -3.79 18.79
C TYR A 332 -0.55 -3.00 20.05
N GLY A 333 -1.85 -2.69 20.15
CA GLY A 333 -2.47 -2.11 21.33
C GLY A 333 -3.98 -2.32 21.29
N LYS A 334 -4.65 -2.20 22.44
CA LYS A 334 -6.11 -2.25 22.54
C LYS A 334 -6.61 -1.48 23.77
N GLY A 335 -7.82 -0.95 23.67
CA GLY A 335 -8.59 -0.38 24.76
C GLY A 335 -10.01 -0.93 24.77
N GLU A 336 -10.89 -0.28 25.52
CA GLU A 336 -12.31 -0.64 25.59
C GLU A 336 -13.03 -0.38 24.26
N ASP A 337 -12.67 0.69 23.57
CA ASP A 337 -13.33 1.21 22.37
C ASP A 337 -12.38 1.35 21.17
N TRP A 338 -11.21 0.69 21.22
CA TRP A 338 -10.27 0.70 20.10
C TRP A 338 -9.36 -0.53 20.06
N LEU A 339 -8.92 -0.86 18.85
CA LEU A 339 -7.94 -1.91 18.55
C LEU A 339 -6.88 -1.36 17.62
N SER A 340 -5.63 -1.81 17.76
CA SER A 340 -4.54 -1.39 16.87
C SER A 340 -3.67 -2.55 16.41
N LYS A 341 -3.16 -2.44 15.18
CA LYS A 341 -2.19 -3.36 14.58
C LYS A 341 -1.08 -2.60 13.86
N VAL A 342 0.06 -3.25 13.67
CA VAL A 342 1.19 -2.74 12.88
C VAL A 342 1.66 -3.76 11.86
N LEU A 343 2.02 -3.26 10.68
CA LEU A 343 2.50 -4.06 9.55
C LEU A 343 3.63 -3.30 8.86
N LEU A 344 4.77 -3.96 8.68
CA LEU A 344 5.86 -3.44 7.86
C LEU A 344 5.60 -3.84 6.40
N HIS A 345 5.77 -2.92 5.46
CA HIS A 345 5.54 -3.18 4.04
C HIS A 345 6.50 -2.38 3.18
N GLY A 346 6.61 -2.76 1.91
CA GLY A 346 7.49 -2.06 0.99
C GLY A 346 7.60 -2.76 -0.34
N MET A 347 8.57 -2.31 -1.11
CA MET A 347 8.93 -2.89 -2.41
C MET A 347 10.34 -3.49 -2.33
N THR A 348 10.52 -4.70 -2.86
CA THR A 348 11.80 -5.40 -2.84
C THR A 348 12.04 -6.17 -4.13
N ASP A 349 13.28 -6.24 -4.60
CA ASP A 349 13.72 -7.16 -5.64
C ASP A 349 14.37 -8.44 -5.07
N LYS A 350 14.52 -8.50 -3.73
CA LYS A 350 15.12 -9.65 -3.04
C LYS A 350 14.15 -10.86 -2.96
N PRO A 351 14.68 -12.09 -2.86
CA PRO A 351 13.93 -13.27 -2.38
C PRO A 351 13.24 -13.03 -1.02
N VAL A 352 12.24 -13.85 -0.66
CA VAL A 352 11.45 -13.62 0.56
C VAL A 352 12.26 -13.91 1.83
N GLU A 353 13.15 -14.89 1.79
CA GLU A 353 14.10 -15.26 2.85
C GLU A 353 15.09 -14.13 3.18
N ASP A 354 15.45 -13.32 2.18
CA ASP A 354 16.35 -12.17 2.36
C ASP A 354 15.68 -10.98 3.05
N LEU A 355 14.38 -11.07 3.35
CA LEU A 355 13.66 -10.11 4.18
C LEU A 355 13.75 -10.43 5.68
N ILE A 356 14.31 -11.58 6.07
CA ILE A 356 14.42 -11.99 7.47
C ILE A 356 15.27 -11.01 8.30
N PRO A 357 16.44 -10.51 7.84
CA PRO A 357 17.18 -9.50 8.58
C PRO A 357 16.38 -8.21 8.79
N LEU A 358 15.59 -7.79 7.79
CA LEU A 358 14.69 -6.65 7.92
C LEU A 358 13.62 -6.92 8.98
N ALA A 359 12.99 -8.10 8.95
CA ALA A 359 12.01 -8.51 9.95
C ALA A 359 12.61 -8.48 11.36
N LYS A 360 13.78 -9.11 11.56
CA LYS A 360 14.51 -9.11 12.84
C LYS A 360 14.82 -7.68 13.32
N SER A 361 15.34 -6.82 12.45
CA SER A 361 15.66 -5.43 12.78
C SER A 361 14.47 -4.59 13.22
N TRP A 362 13.25 -5.00 12.86
CA TRP A 362 12.01 -4.30 13.16
C TRP A 362 11.29 -4.86 14.40
N VAL A 363 11.13 -6.19 14.48
CA VAL A 363 10.41 -6.84 15.59
C VAL A 363 11.29 -6.99 16.84
N ASN A 364 12.61 -7.02 16.66
CA ASN A 364 13.60 -7.23 17.70
C ASN A 364 14.82 -6.32 17.45
N ALA A 365 14.55 -5.01 17.37
CA ALA A 365 15.57 -4.01 17.06
C ALA A 365 16.73 -4.04 18.07
N PRO A 366 17.98 -3.86 17.63
CA PRO A 366 19.13 -3.88 18.52
C PRO A 366 19.07 -2.78 19.59
N ILE A 367 19.67 -3.07 20.74
CA ILE A 367 19.70 -2.12 21.87
C ILE A 367 20.50 -0.87 21.47
N LEU A 368 19.96 0.29 21.85
CA LEU A 368 20.60 1.59 21.69
C LEU A 368 21.17 2.06 23.02
N GLU A 369 22.48 2.31 23.06
CA GLU A 369 23.17 2.96 24.17
C GLU A 369 23.49 4.40 23.80
N ILE A 370 23.22 5.34 24.71
CA ILE A 370 23.50 6.77 24.53
C ILE A 370 24.59 7.16 25.52
N GLU A 371 25.59 7.90 25.04
CA GLU A 371 26.63 8.45 25.91
C GLU A 371 26.21 9.80 26.50
N GLY A 372 26.48 9.99 27.80
CA GLY A 372 26.17 11.23 28.52
C GLY A 372 24.75 11.27 29.11
N LYS A 373 24.30 12.47 29.50
CA LYS A 373 23.01 12.69 30.19
C LYS A 373 22.07 13.69 29.48
N THR A 374 22.51 14.27 28.37
CA THR A 374 21.76 15.27 27.59
C THR A 374 20.60 14.64 26.82
N TYR A 375 20.71 13.36 26.50
CA TYR A 375 19.69 12.62 25.77
C TYR A 375 19.30 11.36 26.52
N SER A 376 18.04 10.97 26.39
CA SER A 376 17.50 9.71 26.90
C SER A 376 16.86 8.92 25.77
N SER A 377 17.09 7.61 25.73
CA SER A 377 16.42 6.71 24.80
C SER A 377 15.06 6.33 25.36
N ASN A 378 14.02 6.43 24.53
CA ASN A 378 12.68 5.90 24.80
C ASN A 378 12.48 4.52 24.13
N GLY A 379 13.55 3.92 23.60
CA GLY A 379 13.53 2.64 22.90
C GLY A 379 13.22 2.77 21.40
N PHE A 380 12.98 1.61 20.78
CA PHE A 380 12.58 1.51 19.39
C PHE A 380 11.06 1.50 19.29
N GLU A 381 10.49 2.32 18.40
CA GLU A 381 9.05 2.39 18.15
C GLU A 381 8.73 1.62 16.85
N PRO A 382 8.14 0.40 16.92
CA PRO A 382 7.82 -0.39 15.74
C PRO A 382 6.89 0.32 14.76
N ALA A 383 5.93 1.14 15.24
CA ALA A 383 4.99 1.86 14.39
C ALA A 383 5.64 2.97 13.55
N GLU A 384 6.82 3.43 13.95
CA GLU A 384 7.62 4.40 13.20
C GLU A 384 8.87 3.77 12.58
N ARG A 385 9.24 2.54 12.94
CA ARG A 385 10.53 1.90 12.60
C ARG A 385 11.70 2.85 12.89
N ALA A 386 11.68 3.45 14.07
CA ALA A 386 12.70 4.42 14.49
C ALA A 386 12.99 4.33 15.98
N TYR A 387 14.23 4.60 16.35
CA TYR A 387 14.60 4.85 17.73
C TYR A 387 14.10 6.23 18.16
N GLN A 388 13.41 6.27 19.29
CA GLN A 388 12.88 7.49 19.88
C GLN A 388 13.88 7.99 20.93
N ILE A 389 14.39 9.20 20.75
CA ILE A 389 15.38 9.82 21.64
C ILE A 389 14.83 11.18 22.06
N THR A 390 14.98 11.55 23.33
CA THR A 390 14.57 12.86 23.82
C THR A 390 15.79 13.65 24.25
N ASN A 391 15.95 14.87 23.72
CA ASN A 391 16.82 15.87 24.33
C ASN A 391 16.18 16.33 25.65
N THR A 392 16.82 16.03 26.77
CA THR A 392 16.29 16.31 28.12
C THR A 392 16.59 17.74 28.57
N THR A 393 17.20 18.55 27.71
CA THR A 393 17.59 19.93 28.01
C THR A 393 16.75 20.91 27.21
N ASN A 394 16.54 22.11 27.77
CA ASN A 394 15.89 23.22 27.06
C ASN A 394 16.84 23.95 26.10
N LYS A 395 17.90 23.27 25.64
CA LYS A 395 18.94 23.85 24.79
C LYS A 395 18.97 23.10 23.47
N GLU A 396 19.35 23.82 22.42
CA GLU A 396 19.56 23.25 21.09
C GLU A 396 20.56 22.09 21.13
N GLY A 397 20.24 21.02 20.41
CA GLY A 397 21.03 19.82 20.26
C GLY A 397 22.36 20.13 19.59
N LYS A 398 23.46 19.70 20.21
CA LYS A 398 24.82 19.95 19.71
C LYS A 398 25.56 18.70 19.31
N LYS A 399 25.54 17.68 20.17
CA LYS A 399 26.30 16.45 19.95
C LYS A 399 25.55 15.28 20.58
N LEU A 400 25.21 14.29 19.79
CA LEU A 400 24.62 13.03 20.25
C LEU A 400 25.56 11.89 19.84
N GLU A 401 26.10 11.19 20.84
CA GLU A 401 26.92 10.00 20.65
C GLU A 401 26.16 8.78 21.14
N LEU A 402 26.09 7.77 20.29
CA LEU A 402 25.34 6.55 20.57
C LEU A 402 26.02 5.34 19.96
N ARG A 403 25.67 4.16 20.49
CA ARG A 403 26.10 2.87 20.00
C ARG A 403 24.88 1.97 19.84
N ILE A 404 24.79 1.29 18.69
CA ILE A 404 23.75 0.30 18.44
C ILE A 404 24.40 -1.08 18.58
N LEU A 405 23.91 -1.89 19.50
CA LEU A 405 24.47 -3.21 19.83
C LEU A 405 23.91 -4.29 18.90
N ALA A 406 24.30 -4.24 17.62
CA ALA A 406 23.83 -5.20 16.63
C ALA A 406 24.56 -6.55 16.69
N ASP A 407 23.82 -7.60 16.38
CA ASP A 407 24.30 -8.97 16.18
C ASP A 407 23.46 -9.68 15.10
N GLU A 408 23.61 -11.00 14.93
CA GLU A 408 22.86 -11.80 13.94
C GLU A 408 21.36 -11.96 14.28
N GLU A 409 20.98 -11.82 15.55
CA GLU A 409 19.60 -11.89 16.02
C GLU A 409 18.93 -10.51 16.09
N HIS A 410 19.74 -9.46 16.24
CA HIS A 410 19.33 -8.06 16.31
C HIS A 410 20.11 -7.23 15.27
N PRO A 411 19.92 -7.49 13.96
CA PRO A 411 20.67 -6.81 12.92
C PRO A 411 20.22 -5.35 12.79
N ILE A 412 21.10 -4.51 12.28
CA ILE A 412 20.76 -3.19 11.78
C ILE A 412 20.39 -3.33 10.30
N VAL A 413 19.24 -2.76 9.93
CA VAL A 413 18.86 -2.55 8.53
C VAL A 413 18.31 -1.14 8.42
N ASN A 414 19.01 -0.25 7.72
CA ASN A 414 18.65 1.15 7.46
C ASN A 414 17.94 1.85 8.63
N PRO A 415 18.63 2.07 9.77
CA PRO A 415 18.01 2.57 10.99
C PRO A 415 17.58 4.03 10.83
N ALA A 416 16.52 4.37 11.55
CA ALA A 416 16.03 5.73 11.68
C ALA A 416 15.97 6.17 13.15
N PHE A 417 16.05 7.48 13.36
CA PHE A 417 16.01 8.11 14.67
C PHE A 417 15.08 9.31 14.64
N VAL A 418 14.27 9.45 15.67
CA VAL A 418 13.50 10.65 15.97
C VAL A 418 14.08 11.23 17.25
N ILE A 419 14.73 12.38 17.13
CA ILE A 419 15.36 13.07 18.25
C ILE A 419 14.47 14.25 18.62
N ASN A 420 13.63 14.04 19.63
CA ASN A 420 12.67 15.02 20.11
C ASN A 420 13.39 16.21 20.73
N ASN A 421 12.88 17.42 20.45
CA ASN A 421 13.43 18.68 20.96
C ASN A 421 14.91 18.93 20.58
N TRP A 422 15.29 18.57 19.35
CA TRP A 422 16.62 18.86 18.82
C TRP A 422 16.85 20.37 18.59
N GLY A 423 15.84 21.08 18.08
CA GLY A 423 15.97 22.46 17.61
C GLY A 423 16.22 22.55 16.09
N HIS A 424 16.66 23.72 15.61
CA HIS A 424 16.69 24.02 14.17
C HIS A 424 18.04 23.72 13.50
N SER A 425 19.08 23.43 14.27
CA SER A 425 20.40 23.10 13.74
C SER A 425 20.37 21.82 12.89
N ASN A 426 21.11 21.84 11.78
CA ASN A 426 21.45 20.62 11.05
C ASN A 426 22.43 19.75 11.84
N ALA A 427 22.60 18.50 11.41
CA ALA A 427 23.58 17.58 11.99
C ALA A 427 24.48 16.98 10.91
N ALA A 428 25.74 16.72 11.24
CA ALA A 428 26.66 15.91 10.47
C ALA A 428 26.82 14.54 11.13
N LEU A 429 26.86 13.48 10.32
CA LEU A 429 27.02 12.11 10.80
C LEU A 429 28.48 11.65 10.71
N LYS A 430 28.96 11.02 11.79
CA LYS A 430 30.06 10.05 11.74
C LYS A 430 29.52 8.66 12.08
N LEU A 431 29.92 7.66 11.30
CA LEU A 431 29.67 6.25 11.53
C LEU A 431 31.02 5.54 11.70
N ASP A 432 31.25 4.92 12.84
CA ASP A 432 32.53 4.30 13.23
C ASP A 432 33.74 5.24 13.00
N GLY A 433 33.59 6.49 13.42
CA GLY A 433 34.58 7.55 13.26
C GLY A 433 34.71 8.16 11.86
N LYS A 434 34.08 7.57 10.82
CA LYS A 434 34.13 8.06 9.45
C LYS A 434 32.98 9.02 9.17
N LYS A 435 33.28 10.20 8.60
CA LYS A 435 32.24 11.15 8.16
C LYS A 435 31.40 10.55 7.04
N VAL A 436 30.08 10.64 7.16
CA VAL A 436 29.13 10.22 6.12
C VAL A 436 28.53 11.47 5.47
N LYS A 437 28.59 11.54 4.14
CA LYS A 437 28.01 12.65 3.38
C LYS A 437 26.48 12.53 3.35
N GLN A 438 25.78 13.64 3.57
CA GLN A 438 24.34 13.71 3.38
C GLN A 438 23.96 13.45 1.91
N GLY A 439 22.90 12.68 1.69
CA GLY A 439 22.44 12.22 0.37
C GLY A 439 21.77 10.84 0.47
N ASN A 440 22.02 9.97 -0.49
CA ASN A 440 21.39 8.64 -0.54
C ASN A 440 21.74 7.70 0.62
N THR A 441 22.79 7.99 1.40
CA THR A 441 23.26 7.15 2.51
C THR A 441 22.95 7.71 3.89
N PHE A 442 22.63 9.01 3.99
CA PHE A 442 22.34 9.70 5.24
C PHE A 442 21.44 10.88 4.93
N ARG A 443 20.26 10.93 5.55
CA ARG A 443 19.26 11.96 5.32
C ARG A 443 18.76 12.52 6.64
N LEU A 444 18.40 13.79 6.58
CA LEU A 444 17.87 14.55 7.71
C LEU A 444 16.51 15.14 7.34
N GLY A 445 15.71 15.37 8.37
CA GLY A 445 14.48 16.12 8.31
C GLY A 445 14.24 16.84 9.62
N HIS A 446 13.68 18.05 9.57
CA HIS A 446 13.22 18.73 10.77
C HIS A 446 11.70 18.66 10.82
N ARG A 447 11.15 18.06 11.87
CA ARG A 447 9.71 18.03 12.12
C ARG A 447 9.37 19.12 13.12
N GLN A 448 8.58 20.09 12.69
CA GLN A 448 8.07 21.13 13.58
C GLN A 448 6.98 20.54 14.46
N THR A 449 7.05 20.79 15.76
CA THR A 449 6.00 20.49 16.74
C THR A 449 5.42 21.80 17.27
N LEU A 450 4.37 21.71 18.09
CA LEU A 450 3.77 22.91 18.68
C LEU A 450 4.73 23.67 19.60
N GLU A 451 5.67 22.93 20.20
CA GLU A 451 6.54 23.41 21.29
C GLU A 451 8.03 23.39 20.91
N GLY A 452 8.39 22.88 19.74
CA GLY A 452 9.79 22.72 19.36
C GLY A 452 10.01 22.16 17.96
N THR A 453 11.18 21.56 17.77
CA THR A 453 11.57 20.93 16.51
C THR A 453 12.32 19.64 16.81
N ASP A 454 11.86 18.56 16.19
CA ASP A 454 12.52 17.27 16.24
C ASP A 454 13.44 17.10 15.04
N LEU A 455 14.53 16.36 15.23
CA LEU A 455 15.40 15.93 14.14
C LEU A 455 15.09 14.47 13.78
N ILE A 456 14.73 14.26 12.52
CA ILE A 456 14.55 12.94 11.91
C ILE A 456 15.83 12.58 11.17
N VAL A 457 16.37 11.41 11.46
CA VAL A 457 17.60 10.90 10.85
C VAL A 457 17.31 9.55 10.22
N TRP A 458 17.71 9.36 8.97
CA TRP A 458 17.69 8.05 8.31
C TRP A 458 19.07 7.75 7.71
N ILE A 459 19.55 6.52 7.91
CA ILE A 459 20.89 6.11 7.50
C ILE A 459 20.77 4.81 6.69
N ARG A 460 21.35 4.76 5.50
CA ARG A 460 21.49 3.52 4.75
C ARG A 460 22.70 2.76 5.27
N THR A 461 22.47 1.76 6.11
CA THR A 461 23.50 0.86 6.62
C THR A 461 22.89 -0.46 7.03
N GLU A 462 23.62 -1.54 6.81
CA GLU A 462 23.28 -2.87 7.30
C GLU A 462 24.47 -3.41 8.10
N SER A 463 24.22 -4.04 9.25
CA SER A 463 25.29 -4.60 10.09
C SER A 463 24.76 -5.64 11.06
N THR A 464 25.52 -6.72 11.24
CA THR A 464 25.38 -7.70 12.35
C THR A 464 26.47 -7.52 13.40
N LYS A 465 27.10 -6.35 13.43
CA LYS A 465 28.11 -5.95 14.42
C LYS A 465 27.76 -4.59 15.01
N PRO A 466 28.14 -4.31 16.27
CA PRO A 466 27.87 -3.02 16.86
C PRO A 466 28.48 -1.87 16.04
N VAL A 467 27.75 -0.77 15.94
CA VAL A 467 28.19 0.45 15.24
C VAL A 467 28.11 1.65 16.17
N GLN A 468 29.04 2.58 16.04
CA GLN A 468 29.06 3.84 16.76
C GLN A 468 28.61 4.98 15.85
N LEU A 469 27.68 5.80 16.33
CA LEU A 469 27.19 6.98 15.62
C LEU A 469 27.46 8.24 16.42
N VAL A 470 27.86 9.30 15.72
CA VAL A 470 27.97 10.65 16.27
C VAL A 470 27.25 11.62 15.36
N LEU A 471 26.26 12.32 15.89
CA LEU A 471 25.59 13.46 15.27
C LEU A 471 26.11 14.75 15.91
N GLN A 472 26.58 15.71 15.11
CA GLN A 472 27.23 16.94 15.59
C GLN A 472 27.10 18.13 14.63
#